data_AF-A0A0Q5LXE8-F1
#
_entry.id   AF-A0A0Q5LXE8-F1
#
_cell.length_a   1.000
_cell.length_b   1.000
_cell.length_c   1.000
_cell.angle_alpha   90.00
_cell.angle_beta   90.00
_cell.angle_gamma   90.00
#
_symmetry.space_group_name_H-M   'P 1'
#
loop_
_entity.id
_entity.type
_entity.pdbx_description
1 polymer ?
#
loop_
_entity_poly.entity_id
_entity_poly.type
_entity_poly.pdbx_seq_one_letter_code
_entity_poly.pdbx_strand_id
1 'polypeptide(L)'
;MSAWISPHVIRPQRDRDFELVLTWLGLQVQPYFENASTLRYEVHRATRELRNRLEAVADNADLHELERMGHMTLDITEPGFRGIFVTKVLGISPFTELVARHEARVPFSDRGAQWLE
;
A
#
# COMPACT_ATOMS: atom_id res chain seq x y z
N MET A 1 12.18 10.18 13.53
CA MET A 1 11.52 11.49 13.49
C MET A 1 11.42 12.04 12.04
N SER A 2 11.29 11.21 10.99
CA SER A 2 11.29 11.66 9.58
C SER A 2 10.10 11.17 8.76
N ALA A 3 8.98 10.78 9.39
CA ALA A 3 7.84 10.23 8.67
C ALA A 3 7.23 11.24 7.66
N TRP A 4 7.32 12.55 7.94
CA TRP A 4 6.65 13.58 7.13
C TRP A 4 7.43 14.03 5.89
N ILE A 5 8.70 13.65 5.77
CA ILE A 5 9.53 13.94 4.57
C ILE A 5 9.37 12.85 3.50
N SER A 6 8.59 11.80 3.80
CA SER A 6 8.30 10.77 2.81
C SER A 6 7.48 11.37 1.67
N PRO A 7 7.86 11.15 0.40
CA PRO A 7 7.09 11.64 -0.75
C PRO A 7 5.69 11.02 -0.82
N HIS A 8 5.41 9.99 -0.01
CA HIS A 8 4.10 9.35 0.09
C HIS A 8 3.19 9.96 1.16
N VAL A 9 3.65 11.00 1.88
CA VAL A 9 2.88 11.68 2.93
C VAL A 9 2.38 13.02 2.41
N ILE A 10 1.07 13.08 2.14
CA ILE A 10 0.38 14.28 1.63
C ILE A 10 0.33 15.39 2.71
N ARG A 11 0.08 15.00 3.96
CA ARG A 11 0.06 15.87 5.16
C ARG A 11 0.29 15.03 6.41
N PRO A 12 0.68 15.64 7.55
CA PRO A 12 0.68 14.96 8.84
C PRO A 12 -0.65 14.25 9.13
N GLN A 13 -0.57 13.13 9.85
CA GLN A 13 -1.74 12.32 10.18
C GLN A 13 -2.70 13.07 11.10
N ARG A 14 -2.16 13.71 12.13
CA ARG A 14 -2.93 14.50 13.09
C ARG A 14 -3.13 15.91 12.55
N ASP A 15 -4.35 16.40 12.67
CA ASP A 15 -4.74 17.71 12.17
C ASP A 15 -3.99 18.84 12.86
N ARG A 16 -3.80 18.70 14.17
CA ARG A 16 -3.04 19.67 14.97
C ARG A 16 -1.59 19.80 14.51
N ASP A 17 -0.96 18.68 14.19
CA ASP A 17 0.43 18.67 13.73
C ASP A 17 0.54 19.41 12.38
N PHE A 18 -0.46 19.27 11.51
CA PHE A 18 -0.46 19.96 10.23
C PHE A 18 -0.69 21.47 10.36
N GLU A 19 -1.63 21.90 11.21
CA GLU A 19 -1.82 23.32 11.52
C GLU A 19 -0.54 23.98 12.05
N LEU A 20 0.17 23.29 12.95
CA LEU A 20 1.43 23.76 13.51
C LEU A 20 2.50 23.91 12.43
N VAL A 21 2.60 22.95 11.51
CA VAL A 21 3.52 23.02 10.37
C VAL A 21 3.18 24.21 9.47
N LEU A 22 1.91 24.41 9.11
CA LEU A 22 1.50 25.54 8.26
C LEU A 22 1.82 26.88 8.93
N THR A 23 1.50 26.99 10.22
CA THR A 23 1.78 28.20 11.01
C THR A 23 3.27 28.46 11.13
N TRP A 24 4.08 27.43 11.38
CA TRP A 24 5.53 27.53 11.46
C TRP A 24 6.16 27.98 10.13
N LEU A 25 5.58 27.56 9.00
CA LEU A 25 5.97 28.01 7.66
C LEU A 25 5.46 29.42 7.31
N GLY A 26 4.74 30.09 8.22
CA GLY A 26 4.13 31.40 7.96
C GLY A 26 3.00 31.38 6.92
N LEU A 27 2.45 30.21 6.63
CA LEU A 27 1.33 30.04 5.70
C LEU A 27 0.01 30.23 6.45
N GLN A 28 -0.99 30.79 5.76
CA GLN A 28 -2.35 30.77 6.29
C GLN A 28 -2.84 29.33 6.41
N VAL A 29 -3.56 28.99 7.48
CA VAL A 29 -4.05 27.60 7.67
C VAL A 29 -5.01 27.22 6.54
N GLN A 30 -5.90 28.14 6.16
CA GLN A 30 -6.74 27.98 4.97
C GLN A 30 -6.14 28.76 3.79
N PRO A 31 -6.29 28.24 2.55
CA PRO A 31 -7.01 27.03 2.13
C PRO A 31 -6.17 25.74 2.19
N TYR A 32 -4.90 25.82 2.60
CA TYR A 32 -3.94 24.71 2.52
C TYR A 32 -4.39 23.49 3.33
N PHE A 33 -4.99 23.72 4.51
CA PHE A 33 -5.51 22.65 5.34
C PHE A 33 -6.61 21.87 4.62
N GLU A 34 -7.57 22.58 4.04
CA GLU A 34 -8.68 21.97 3.31
C GLU A 34 -8.18 21.24 2.06
N ASN A 35 -7.35 21.89 1.24
CA ASN A 35 -6.81 21.30 0.02
C ASN A 35 -6.08 19.98 0.29
N ALA A 36 -5.20 19.95 1.30
CA ALA A 36 -4.47 18.73 1.64
C ALA A 36 -5.36 17.68 2.35
N SER A 37 -6.41 18.09 3.08
CA SER A 37 -7.42 17.16 3.61
C SER A 37 -8.16 16.46 2.48
N THR A 38 -8.66 17.23 1.53
CA THR A 38 -9.39 16.75 0.36
C THR A 38 -8.52 15.84 -0.49
N LEU A 39 -7.28 16.25 -0.78
CA LEU A 39 -6.33 15.41 -1.51
C LEU A 39 -6.05 14.09 -0.78
N ARG A 40 -5.82 14.12 0.53
CA ARG A 40 -5.62 12.89 1.33
C ARG A 40 -6.84 11.97 1.26
N TYR A 41 -8.04 12.54 1.39
CA TYR A 41 -9.28 11.79 1.31
C TYR A 41 -9.46 11.13 -0.05
N GLU A 42 -9.33 11.87 -1.15
CA GLU A 42 -9.53 11.36 -2.50
C GLU A 42 -8.47 10.31 -2.88
N VAL A 43 -7.20 10.51 -2.51
CA VAL A 43 -6.16 9.50 -2.72
C VAL A 43 -6.48 8.20 -1.96
N HIS A 44 -6.90 8.30 -0.70
CA HIS A 44 -7.29 7.12 0.07
C HIS A 44 -8.54 6.44 -0.49
N ARG A 45 -9.52 7.21 -0.95
CA ARG A 45 -10.71 6.69 -1.61
C ARG A 45 -10.35 5.93 -2.89
N ALA A 46 -9.61 6.55 -3.80
CA ALA A 46 -9.17 5.93 -5.04
C ALA A 46 -8.34 4.67 -4.79
N THR A 47 -7.45 4.68 -3.78
CA THR A 47 -6.68 3.49 -3.39
C THR A 47 -7.57 2.34 -2.91
N ARG A 48 -8.61 2.63 -2.11
CA ARG A 48 -9.58 1.62 -1.67
C ARG A 48 -10.42 1.09 -2.83
N GLU A 49 -10.89 1.96 -3.70
CA GLU A 49 -11.66 1.56 -4.88
C GLU A 49 -10.83 0.66 -5.81
N LEU A 50 -9.56 1.00 -6.05
CA LEU A 50 -8.63 0.15 -6.78
C LEU A 50 -8.47 -1.21 -6.11
N ARG A 51 -8.19 -1.25 -4.79
CA ARG A 51 -8.07 -2.50 -4.04
C ARG A 51 -9.31 -3.39 -4.23
N ASN A 52 -10.51 -2.83 -4.10
CA ASN A 52 -11.74 -3.62 -4.25
C ASN A 52 -11.88 -4.19 -5.67
N ARG A 53 -11.46 -3.44 -6.70
CA ARG A 53 -11.43 -3.95 -8.08
C ARG A 53 -10.39 -5.07 -8.25
N LEU A 54 -9.22 -4.91 -7.64
CA LEU A 54 -8.17 -5.93 -7.63
C LEU A 54 -8.67 -7.24 -6.97
N GLU A 55 -9.31 -7.12 -5.80
CA GLU A 55 -9.92 -8.25 -5.08
C GLU A 55 -10.99 -8.94 -5.94
N ALA A 56 -11.86 -8.17 -6.59
CA ALA A 56 -12.88 -8.73 -7.48
C ALA A 56 -12.29 -9.50 -8.68
N VAL A 57 -11.16 -9.06 -9.24
CA VAL A 57 -10.49 -9.81 -10.31
C VAL A 57 -9.90 -11.12 -9.76
N ALA A 58 -9.31 -11.09 -8.57
CA ALA A 58 -8.78 -12.28 -7.92
C ALA A 58 -9.87 -13.30 -7.59
N ASP A 59 -11.04 -12.86 -7.12
CA ASP A 59 -12.18 -13.74 -6.82
C ASP A 59 -12.71 -14.50 -8.03
N ASN A 60 -12.49 -13.98 -9.24
CA ASN A 60 -12.94 -14.59 -10.50
C ASN A 60 -11.80 -15.30 -11.27
N ALA A 61 -10.58 -15.32 -10.73
CA ALA A 61 -9.43 -15.89 -11.41
C ALA A 61 -9.46 -17.44 -11.39
N ASP A 62 -9.04 -18.07 -12.49
CA ASP A 62 -8.81 -19.51 -12.52
C ASP A 62 -7.54 -19.87 -11.74
N LEU A 63 -7.71 -20.39 -10.53
CA LEU A 63 -6.59 -20.72 -9.65
C LEU A 63 -5.78 -21.94 -10.13
N HIS A 64 -6.24 -22.71 -11.12
CA HIS A 64 -5.47 -23.84 -11.64
C HIS A 64 -4.15 -23.40 -12.27
N GLU A 65 -4.11 -22.22 -12.90
CA GLU A 65 -2.85 -21.68 -13.41
C GLU A 65 -1.89 -21.35 -12.26
N LEU A 66 -2.40 -20.75 -11.18
CA LEU A 66 -1.61 -20.43 -9.99
C LEU A 66 -1.09 -21.70 -9.31
N GLU A 67 -1.90 -22.77 -9.25
CA GLU A 67 -1.50 -24.06 -8.69
C GLU A 67 -0.34 -24.69 -9.47
N ARG A 68 -0.40 -24.62 -10.81
CA ARG A 68 0.54 -25.25 -11.75
C ARG A 68 1.83 -24.45 -11.91
N MET A 69 1.73 -23.13 -12.07
CA MET A 69 2.86 -22.25 -12.37
C MET A 69 3.47 -21.59 -11.13
N GLY A 70 2.75 -21.61 -9.99
CA GLY A 70 3.17 -20.96 -8.75
C GLY A 70 3.03 -19.43 -8.77
N HIS A 71 2.66 -18.84 -9.91
CA HIS A 71 2.39 -17.42 -10.07
C HIS A 71 1.38 -17.19 -11.19
N MET A 72 0.68 -16.05 -11.15
CA MET A 72 -0.14 -15.58 -12.26
C MET A 72 -0.16 -14.05 -12.29
N THR A 73 -0.48 -13.47 -13.44
CA THR A 73 -0.73 -12.03 -13.57
C THR A 73 -2.22 -11.81 -13.79
N LEU A 74 -2.82 -10.94 -12.99
CA LEU A 74 -4.22 -10.55 -13.10
C LEU A 74 -4.27 -9.15 -13.70
N ASP A 75 -4.66 -9.06 -14.97
CA ASP A 75 -4.78 -7.77 -15.63
C ASP A 75 -5.96 -6.97 -15.10
N ILE A 76 -5.77 -5.65 -15.00
CA ILE A 76 -6.86 -4.71 -14.74
C ILE A 76 -7.01 -3.75 -15.90
N THR A 77 -8.24 -3.60 -16.37
CA THR A 77 -8.60 -2.65 -17.43
C THR A 77 -8.78 -1.24 -16.84
N GLU A 78 -7.78 -0.73 -16.11
CA GLU A 78 -7.78 0.62 -15.55
C GLU A 78 -6.62 1.43 -16.14
N PRO A 79 -6.89 2.57 -16.80
CA PRO A 79 -5.84 3.44 -17.32
C PRO A 79 -4.84 3.85 -16.24
N GLY A 80 -3.55 3.69 -16.53
CA GLY A 80 -2.47 4.09 -15.62
C GLY A 80 -2.09 3.07 -14.55
N PHE A 81 -2.77 1.92 -14.49
CA PHE A 81 -2.40 0.83 -13.59
C PHE A 81 -1.90 -0.39 -14.37
N ARG A 82 -0.89 -1.06 -13.82
CA ARG A 82 -0.49 -2.39 -14.27
C ARG A 82 -1.26 -3.42 -13.42
N GLY A 83 -1.49 -4.61 -14.00
CA GLY A 83 -2.13 -5.73 -13.33
C GLY A 83 -1.48 -6.12 -12.00
N ILE A 84 -2.10 -7.07 -11.31
CA ILE A 84 -1.56 -7.67 -10.08
C ILE A 84 -0.65 -8.83 -10.46
N PHE A 85 0.48 -8.95 -9.78
CA PHE A 85 1.25 -10.19 -9.77
C PHE A 85 0.89 -10.98 -8.52
N VAL A 86 0.39 -12.20 -8.69
CA VAL A 86 -0.02 -13.10 -7.61
C VAL A 86 0.93 -14.28 -7.55
N THR A 87 1.27 -14.73 -6.35
CA THR A 87 2.16 -15.87 -6.12
C THR A 87 1.48 -16.89 -5.21
N LYS A 88 1.75 -18.17 -5.46
CA LYS A 88 1.30 -19.27 -4.62
C LYS A 88 2.06 -19.23 -3.30
N VAL A 89 1.33 -19.25 -2.20
CA VAL A 89 1.93 -19.38 -0.86
C VAL A 89 2.41 -20.82 -0.69
N LEU A 90 3.73 -21.00 -0.53
CA LEU A 90 4.33 -22.32 -0.30
C LEU A 90 4.22 -22.75 1.17
N GLY A 91 4.10 -21.78 2.08
CA GLY A 91 3.67 -22.00 3.45
C GLY A 91 3.80 -20.73 4.28
N ILE A 92 3.50 -20.85 5.57
CA ILE A 92 3.47 -19.74 6.52
C ILE A 92 4.32 -20.16 7.71
N SER A 93 5.34 -19.38 8.04
CA SER A 93 6.14 -19.61 9.25
C SER A 93 5.25 -19.61 10.50
N PRO A 94 5.40 -20.58 11.42
CA PRO A 94 4.68 -20.56 12.70
C PRO A 94 5.22 -19.50 13.66
N PHE A 95 6.35 -18.86 13.33
CA PHE A 95 6.99 -17.84 14.13
C PHE A 95 6.65 -16.44 13.59
N THR A 96 6.42 -15.49 14.50
CA THR A 96 6.15 -14.10 14.15
C THR A 96 7.41 -13.25 14.30
N GLU A 97 7.65 -12.38 13.31
CA GLU A 97 8.75 -11.41 13.33
C GLU A 97 8.19 -9.99 13.16
N LEU A 98 8.79 -9.04 13.88
CA LEU A 98 8.47 -7.62 13.73
C LEU A 98 9.20 -7.06 12.52
N VAL A 99 8.47 -6.84 11.43
CA VAL A 99 9.00 -6.22 10.21
C VAL A 99 8.65 -4.73 10.18
N ALA A 100 9.62 -3.87 9.87
CA ALA A 100 9.35 -2.46 9.70
C ALA A 100 8.43 -2.24 8.48
N ARG A 101 7.40 -1.41 8.61
CA ARG A 101 6.37 -1.22 7.57
C ARG A 101 6.94 -0.84 6.19
N HIS A 102 8.09 -0.18 6.14
CA HIS A 102 8.71 0.22 4.87
C HIS A 102 9.42 -0.96 4.16
N GLU A 103 9.90 -1.94 4.92
CA GLU A 103 10.52 -3.16 4.39
C GLU A 103 9.46 -4.14 3.89
N ALA A 104 8.31 -4.22 4.57
CA ALA A 104 7.18 -5.07 4.15
C ALA A 104 6.51 -4.64 2.82
N ARG A 105 6.90 -3.51 2.24
CA ARG A 105 6.35 -3.00 0.97
C ARG A 105 7.06 -3.53 -0.27
N VAL A 106 8.20 -4.20 -0.11
CA VAL A 106 8.98 -4.76 -1.20
C VAL A 106 9.19 -6.24 -0.91
N PRO A 107 8.98 -7.14 -1.88
CA PRO A 107 9.37 -8.53 -1.71
C PRO A 107 10.85 -8.60 -1.31
N PHE A 108 11.15 -9.25 -0.19
CA PHE A 108 12.50 -9.46 0.30
C PHE A 108 12.76 -10.95 0.45
N SER A 109 14.04 -11.34 0.36
CA SER A 109 14.42 -12.73 0.55
C SER A 109 14.21 -13.11 2.02
N ASP A 110 13.35 -14.10 2.25
CA ASP A 110 13.20 -14.70 3.58
C ASP A 110 14.42 -15.58 3.88
N ARG A 111 15.23 -15.16 4.87
CA ARG A 111 16.40 -15.93 5.33
C ARG A 111 15.99 -17.12 6.20
N GLY A 112 14.73 -17.17 6.64
CA GLY A 112 14.16 -18.16 7.54
C GLY A 112 13.57 -19.39 6.85
N ALA A 113 13.60 -19.50 5.51
CA ALA A 113 12.99 -20.59 4.74
C ALA A 113 13.53 -22.01 5.02
N GLN A 114 14.35 -22.21 6.06
CA GLN A 114 14.79 -23.51 6.55
C GLN A 114 13.67 -24.39 7.12
N TRP A 115 12.45 -23.86 7.35
CA TRP A 115 11.32 -24.63 7.86
C TRP A 115 10.53 -25.37 6.76
N LEU A 116 10.87 -25.18 5.48
CA LEU A 116 10.27 -25.87 4.33
C LEU A 116 10.99 -27.19 3.97
N GLU A 117 11.96 -27.63 4.79
CA GLU A 117 12.60 -28.96 4.69
C GLU A 117 11.81 -30.05 5.44
#